data_AF-A0A3D3RNV4-F1
#
_entry.id   AF-A0A3D3RNV4-F1
#
_cell.length_a   1.000
_cell.length_b   1.000
_cell.length_c   1.000
_cell.angle_alpha   90.00
_cell.angle_beta   90.00
_cell.angle_gamma   90.00
#
_symmetry.space_group_name_H-M   'P 1'
#
loop_
_entity.id
_entity.type
_entity.pdbx_description
1 polymer ?
#
loop_
_entity_poly.entity_id
_entity_poly.type
_entity_poly.pdbx_seq_one_letter_code
_entity_poly.pdbx_strand_id
1 'polypeptide(L)' 'MHFSILGGGRWGCALASHLGRLGHKILIFEKNPA' A
#
# COMPACT_ATOMS: atom_id res chain seq x y z
N MET A 1 11.15 6.76 2.94
CA MET A 1 10.18 7.73 2.39
C MET A 1 8.76 7.32 2.80
N HIS A 2 7.80 8.23 2.71
CA HIS A 2 6.39 7.96 2.98
C HIS A 2 5.63 7.86 1.67
N PHE A 3 4.86 6.78 1.50
CA PHE A 3 4.03 6.56 0.31
C PHE A 3 2.57 6.41 0.69
N SER A 4 1.69 7.00 -0.10
CA SER A 4 0.25 6.81 -0.01
C SER A 4 -0.23 6.04 -1.23
N ILE A 5 -0.90 4.91 -1.02
CA ILE A 5 -1.44 4.06 -2.08
C ILE A 5 -2.96 4.19 -2.05
N LEU A 6 -3.55 4.55 -3.18
CA LEU A 6 -5.00 4.52 -3.39
C LEU A 6 -5.38 3.21 -4.07
N GLY A 7 -6.16 2.38 -3.37
CA GLY A 7 -6.53 1.03 -3.77
C GLY A 7 -5.75 -0.03 -2.98
N GLY A 8 -6.41 -0.73 -2.07
CA GLY A 8 -5.95 -1.87 -1.28
C GLY A 8 -6.24 -3.23 -1.90
N GLY A 9 -6.63 -3.30 -3.18
CA GLY A 9 -6.76 -4.56 -3.92
C GLY A 9 -5.44 -5.33 -4.04
N ARG A 10 -5.46 -6.50 -4.71
CA ARG A 10 -4.30 -7.40 -4.86
C ARG A 10 -2.99 -6.69 -5.20
N TRP A 11 -3.02 -5.79 -6.19
CA TRP A 11 -1.83 -5.07 -6.64
C TRP A 11 -1.40 -3.96 -5.67
N GLY A 12 -2.34 -3.26 -5.04
CA GLY A 12 -2.04 -2.23 -4.05
C GLY A 12 -1.36 -2.81 -2.81
N CYS A 13 -1.86 -3.94 -2.32
CA CYS A 13 -1.23 -4.68 -1.23
C CYS A 13 0.13 -5.27 -1.62
N ALA A 14 0.28 -5.82 -2.83
CA ALA A 14 1.57 -6.34 -3.31
C ALA A 14 2.62 -5.22 -3.39
N LEU A 15 2.25 -4.06 -3.93
CA LEU A 15 3.11 -2.88 -4.00
C LEU A 15 3.47 -2.37 -2.60
N ALA A 16 2.49 -2.25 -1.70
CA ALA A 16 2.71 -1.85 -0.31
C ALA A 16 3.70 -2.79 0.39
N SER A 17 3.55 -4.11 0.19
CA SER A 17 4.44 -5.12 0.75
C SER A 17 5.87 -4.96 0.21
N HIS A 18 6.04 -4.78 -1.10
CA HIS A 18 7.35 -4.56 -1.71
C HIS A 18 8.02 -3.29 -1.17
N LEU A 19 7.32 -2.16 -1.15
CA LEU A 19 7.84 -0.88 -0.64
C LEU A 19 8.13 -0.95 0.87
N GLY A 20 7.35 -1.71 1.64
CA GLY A 20 7.59 -1.94 3.07
C GLY A 20 8.89 -2.70 3.32
N ARG A 21 9.20 -3.72 2.50
CA ARG A 21 10.46 -4.46 2.58
C ARG A 21 11.69 -3.59 2.24
N LEU A 22 11.50 -2.53 1.47
CA LEU A 22 12.54 -1.52 1.19
C LEU A 22 12.68 -0.47 2.30
N GLY A 23 11.97 -0.62 3.43
CA GLY A 23 12.07 0.27 4.59
C GLY A 23 11.26 1.57 4.43
N HIS A 24 10.29 1.59 3.54
CA HIS A 24 9.38 2.73 3.41
C HIS A 24 8.17 2.59 4.34
N LYS A 25 7.60 3.73 4.75
CA LYS A 25 6.31 3.74 5.47
C LYS A 25 5.20 3.96 4.45
N ILE A 26 4.16 3.14 4.51
CA ILE A 26 3.08 3.11 3.53
C ILE A 26 1.75 3.33 4.25
N LEU A 27 0.90 4.17 3.66
CA LEU A 27 -0.50 4.35 4.04
C LEU A 27 -1.36 3.91 2.86
N ILE A 28 -2.27 2.97 3.08
CA ILE A 28 -3.18 2.48 2.04
C ILE A 28 -4.57 3.07 2.29
N PHE A 29 -5.14 3.69 1.27
CA PHE A 29 -6.51 4.17 1.25
C PHE A 29 -7.33 3.23 0.36
N GLU A 30 -8.29 2.55 0.95
CA GLU A 30 -9.26 1.73 0.21
C GLU A 30 -10.66 2.29 0.44
N LYS A 31 -11.42 2.46 -0.64
CA LYS A 31 -12.78 3.00 -0.56
C LYS A 31 -13.75 1.94 -0.02
N ASN A 32 -13.52 0.67 -0.35
CA ASN A 32 -14.38 -0.42 0.08
C ASN A 32 -13.55 -1.54 0.72
N PRO A 33 -13.62 -1.75 2.05
CA PRO A 33 -12.84 -2.78 2.75
C PRO A 33 -13.34 -4.21 2.53
N ALA A 34 -14.08 -4.47 1.44
CA ALA A 34 -14.78 -5.71 1.13
C ALA A 34 -13.92 -6.68 0.29
#